data_AF-A0A6J3BZ25-F1
#
_entry.id   AF-A0A6J3BZ25-F1
#
_cell.length_a   1.000
_cell.length_b   1.000
_cell.length_c   1.000
_cell.angle_alpha   90.00
_cell.angle_beta   90.00
_cell.angle_gamma   90.00
#
_symmetry.space_group_name_H-M   'P 1'
#
loop_
_entity.id
_entity.type
_entity.pdbx_description
1 polymer ?
#
loop_
_entity_poly.entity_id
_entity_poly.type
_entity_poly.pdbx_seq_one_letter_code
_entity_poly.pdbx_strand_id
1 'polypeptide(L)'
;MMKINFVNIKWLSRVAGIESDATKDILTLSRLFRHVATDAAPVASQVTGKNTDVSSRPLVDLIGRRHNYLRISLTERCNLRCQYCMPAEGVALSPRAALLSTAEVLRLARVFASLGVDKVRLTGGEPTLRADLADIVRGLNEIEGIRSVSMTTNGLVLTRRLPALQRAGLAAVNVSLDSLRPDRYERMARRPGLSRVLAGVDLALQLGYRPVKINTVLMRGFNDDEILDFVEYTRDREIEVRFIEFMPFSGNGWDDSRMVPQREAARRRGQLDAGETYVPTNLTHF
;
A
#
# COMPACT_ATOMS: atom_id res chain seq x y z
N MET A 1 -3.93 2.08 10.65
CA MET A 1 -3.83 1.99 9.16
C MET A 1 -4.91 1.04 8.69
N MET A 2 -5.96 1.53 8.02
CA MET A 2 -7.02 0.67 7.51
C MET A 2 -6.53 -0.06 6.24
N LYS A 3 -6.23 -1.35 6.35
CA LYS A 3 -5.96 -2.23 5.21
C LYS A 3 -7.29 -2.85 4.79
N ILE A 4 -7.92 -2.34 3.73
CA ILE A 4 -9.09 -3.01 3.17
C ILE A 4 -8.62 -3.97 2.08
N ASN A 5 -8.75 -5.27 2.34
CA ASN A 5 -8.49 -6.32 1.37
C ASN A 5 -9.82 -6.65 0.67
N PHE A 6 -10.05 -6.06 -0.50
CA PHE A 6 -11.31 -6.19 -1.25
C PHE A 6 -11.48 -7.56 -1.95
N VAL A 7 -10.53 -8.48 -1.76
CA VAL A 7 -10.48 -9.81 -2.40
C VAL A 7 -11.61 -10.75 -1.94
N ASN A 8 -12.29 -10.45 -0.82
CA ASN A 8 -13.27 -11.38 -0.22
C ASN A 8 -14.58 -10.71 0.25
N ILE A 9 -15.15 -9.79 -0.53
CA ILE A 9 -16.45 -9.17 -0.18
C ILE A 9 -17.63 -10.16 -0.25
N LYS A 10 -17.47 -11.35 -0.84
CA LYS A 10 -18.53 -12.39 -0.86
C LYS A 10 -18.86 -13.01 0.50
N TRP A 11 -18.15 -12.65 1.58
CA TRP A 11 -18.53 -13.09 2.93
C TRP A 11 -19.63 -12.24 3.57
N LEU A 12 -19.79 -10.98 3.15
CA LEU A 12 -20.91 -10.13 3.61
C LEU A 12 -22.27 -10.66 3.15
N SER A 13 -22.32 -11.44 2.07
CA SER A 13 -23.53 -12.13 1.61
C SER A 13 -23.82 -13.46 2.32
N ARG A 14 -23.03 -13.87 3.32
CA ARG A 14 -23.28 -15.10 4.11
C ARG A 14 -23.60 -14.86 5.59
N VAL A 15 -23.44 -13.62 6.09
CA VAL A 15 -23.80 -13.25 7.48
C VAL A 15 -25.20 -12.64 7.59
N ALA A 16 -25.87 -12.38 6.46
CA ALA A 16 -27.29 -12.06 6.46
C ALA A 16 -27.92 -12.81 5.28
N GLY A 17 -28.87 -13.69 5.58
CA GLY A 17 -29.69 -14.36 4.57
C GLY A 17 -30.51 -13.33 3.80
N ILE A 18 -29.93 -12.75 2.75
CA ILE A 18 -30.58 -11.80 1.86
C ILE A 18 -30.33 -12.29 0.44
N GLU A 19 -31.38 -12.86 -0.15
CA GLU A 19 -31.45 -13.16 -1.59
C GLU A 19 -31.38 -11.87 -2.41
N SER A 20 -30.97 -12.05 -3.66
CA SER A 20 -30.74 -11.01 -4.65
C SER A 20 -31.93 -10.08 -4.86
N ASP A 21 -31.75 -8.77 -4.61
CA ASP A 21 -32.33 -7.76 -5.50
C ASP A 21 -31.60 -6.40 -5.40
N ALA A 22 -30.97 -6.03 -6.51
CA ALA A 22 -30.10 -4.87 -6.62
C ALA A 22 -30.89 -3.57 -6.81
N THR A 23 -31.65 -3.11 -5.81
CA THR A 23 -32.13 -1.70 -5.77
C THR A 23 -32.62 -1.17 -4.42
N LYS A 24 -32.61 -1.94 -3.32
CA LYS A 24 -33.23 -1.49 -2.04
C LYS A 24 -32.31 -1.31 -0.81
N ASP A 25 -31.04 -1.65 -0.86
CA ASP A 25 -30.21 -1.77 0.37
C ASP A 25 -29.24 -0.61 0.70
N ILE A 26 -29.61 0.65 0.40
CA ILE A 26 -28.89 1.81 0.98
C ILE A 26 -29.39 2.12 2.40
N LEU A 27 -30.62 1.72 2.76
CA LEU A 27 -31.17 1.96 4.11
C LEU A 27 -30.74 0.91 5.14
N THR A 28 -30.34 -0.29 4.71
CA THR A 28 -30.07 -1.44 5.60
C THR A 28 -28.68 -1.40 6.25
N LEU A 29 -27.70 -0.70 5.64
CA LEU A 29 -26.36 -0.51 6.20
C LEU A 29 -26.32 0.50 7.38
N SER A 30 -27.38 1.29 7.57
CA SER A 30 -27.54 2.21 8.71
C SER A 30 -28.00 1.52 10.01
N ARG A 31 -28.31 0.22 9.96
CA ARG A 31 -28.76 -0.55 11.13
C ARG A 31 -27.66 -1.40 11.78
N LEU A 32 -26.58 -1.76 11.07
CA LEU A 32 -25.53 -2.62 11.63
C LEU A 32 -24.58 -1.91 12.62
N PHE A 33 -24.56 -0.58 12.67
CA PHE A 33 -23.73 0.21 13.59
C PHE A 33 -24.49 0.77 14.80
N ARG A 34 -25.59 0.11 15.21
CA ARG A 34 -26.40 0.56 16.36
C ARG A 34 -26.40 -0.40 17.57
N HIS A 35 -25.55 -1.41 17.61
CA HIS A 35 -25.55 -2.44 18.66
C HIS A 35 -24.36 -2.43 19.63
N VAL A 36 -23.75 -1.26 19.87
CA VAL A 36 -22.88 -1.06 21.05
C VAL A 36 -23.19 0.28 21.71
N ALA A 37 -24.40 0.43 22.22
CA ALA A 37 -24.78 1.43 23.22
C ALA A 37 -26.12 1.02 23.88
N THR A 38 -25.99 0.17 24.89
CA THR A 38 -26.72 0.13 26.18
C THR A 38 -28.26 0.15 26.24
N ASP A 39 -28.76 -0.78 27.06
CA ASP A 39 -30.09 -0.87 27.66
C ASP A 39 -30.77 0.50 27.93
N ALA A 40 -31.85 0.77 27.20
CA ALA A 40 -33.01 1.52 27.68
C ALA A 40 -34.17 1.37 26.66
N ALA A 41 -35.34 0.98 27.16
CA ALA A 41 -36.57 0.73 26.41
C ALA A 41 -37.23 2.05 25.89
N PRO A 42 -38.33 2.00 25.10
CA PRO A 42 -38.41 2.74 23.85
C PRO A 42 -39.23 4.04 23.94
N VAL A 43 -38.79 5.08 23.24
CA VAL A 43 -39.66 6.17 22.77
C VAL A 43 -39.62 6.16 21.25
N ALA A 44 -40.53 5.38 20.67
CA ALA A 44 -40.82 5.44 19.25
C ALA A 44 -41.92 6.48 19.03
N SER A 45 -41.56 7.66 18.54
CA SER A 45 -42.42 8.42 17.61
C SER A 45 -41.64 9.60 17.02
N GLN A 46 -41.82 9.78 15.71
CA GLN A 46 -41.51 10.98 14.92
C GLN A 46 -40.02 11.27 14.62
N VAL A 47 -39.56 10.75 13.47
CA VAL A 47 -38.61 11.49 12.63
C VAL A 47 -39.19 11.56 11.21
N THR A 48 -40.11 12.50 11.03
CA THR A 48 -40.38 13.12 9.74
C THR A 48 -39.40 14.27 9.56
N GLY A 49 -38.57 14.22 8.51
CA GLY A 49 -37.89 15.41 7.99
C GLY A 49 -36.36 15.43 8.07
N LYS A 50 -35.81 15.90 6.94
CA LYS A 50 -34.45 16.40 6.68
C LYS A 50 -33.35 15.36 6.55
N ASN A 51 -33.05 15.11 5.27
CA ASN A 51 -31.74 14.86 4.68
C ASN A 51 -30.60 15.18 5.68
N THR A 52 -30.17 14.18 6.45
CA THR A 52 -29.02 14.33 7.33
C THR A 52 -27.82 14.44 6.44
N ASP A 53 -27.30 15.65 6.37
CA ASP A 53 -26.02 15.98 5.77
C ASP A 53 -24.97 14.96 6.22
N VAL A 54 -24.63 14.01 5.35
CA VAL A 54 -23.49 13.10 5.55
C VAL A 54 -22.20 13.85 5.23
N SER A 55 -22.24 15.18 5.03
CA SER A 55 -21.01 15.95 4.96
C SER A 55 -20.27 15.91 6.30
N SER A 56 -18.97 15.69 6.15
CA SER A 56 -17.91 16.28 6.97
C SER A 56 -17.47 15.59 8.25
N ARG A 57 -17.96 14.39 8.61
CA ARG A 57 -17.32 13.66 9.72
C ARG A 57 -16.14 12.82 9.20
N PRO A 58 -14.89 13.14 9.62
CA PRO A 58 -13.74 12.34 9.23
C PRO A 58 -13.89 10.89 9.70
N LEU A 59 -13.35 9.94 8.94
CA LEU A 59 -13.24 8.55 9.39
C LEU A 59 -12.37 8.49 10.65
N VAL A 60 -13.00 8.23 11.79
CA VAL A 60 -12.34 8.09 13.08
C VAL A 60 -12.69 6.71 13.65
N ASP A 61 -11.68 5.98 14.12
CA ASP A 61 -11.90 4.67 14.74
C ASP A 61 -12.24 4.77 16.24
N LEU A 62 -12.49 3.62 16.87
CA LEU A 62 -12.90 3.52 18.28
C LEU A 62 -11.89 4.09 19.29
N ILE A 63 -10.64 4.30 18.86
CA ILE A 63 -9.58 4.87 19.71
C ILE A 63 -9.16 6.27 19.25
N GLY A 64 -9.98 6.93 18.42
CA GLY A 64 -9.82 8.34 18.05
C GLY A 64 -8.84 8.61 16.92
N ARG A 65 -8.35 7.59 16.18
CA ARG A 65 -7.42 7.83 15.07
C ARG A 65 -8.19 8.26 13.82
N ARG A 66 -7.81 9.38 13.25
CA ARG A 66 -8.30 9.83 11.94
C ARG A 66 -7.66 9.03 10.80
N HIS A 67 -8.49 8.54 9.88
CA HIS A 67 -8.07 7.82 8.68
C HIS A 67 -8.25 8.71 7.45
N ASN A 68 -7.16 9.29 6.98
CA ASN A 68 -7.14 10.10 5.75
C ASN A 68 -6.47 9.39 4.57
N TYR A 69 -6.14 8.11 4.73
CA TYR A 69 -5.32 7.35 3.78
C TYR A 69 -5.99 6.04 3.40
N LEU A 70 -6.14 5.82 2.09
CA LEU A 70 -6.72 4.61 1.50
C LEU A 70 -5.65 3.83 0.72
N ARG A 71 -5.46 2.56 1.08
CA ARG A 71 -4.62 1.63 0.32
C ARG A 71 -5.51 0.71 -0.53
N ILE A 72 -5.31 0.70 -1.84
CA ILE A 72 -6.10 -0.08 -2.79
C ILE A 72 -5.22 -1.16 -3.42
N SER A 73 -5.57 -2.43 -3.19
CA SER A 73 -4.96 -3.57 -3.85
C SER A 73 -5.65 -3.81 -5.20
N LEU A 74 -4.94 -3.55 -6.30
CA LEU A 74 -5.53 -3.53 -7.64
C LEU A 74 -5.57 -4.90 -8.33
N THR A 75 -4.71 -5.82 -7.91
CA THR A 75 -4.54 -7.14 -8.50
C THR A 75 -3.84 -8.06 -7.51
N GLU A 76 -4.05 -9.37 -7.62
CA GLU A 76 -3.28 -10.38 -6.88
C GLU A 76 -2.06 -10.88 -7.68
N ARG A 77 -2.03 -10.60 -8.99
CA ARG A 77 -0.94 -11.04 -9.86
C ARG A 77 0.34 -10.31 -9.49
N CYS A 78 1.43 -11.06 -9.40
CA CYS A 78 2.78 -10.52 -9.26
C CYS A 78 3.70 -11.20 -10.28
N ASN A 79 4.66 -10.45 -10.81
CA ASN A 79 5.71 -10.94 -11.70
C ASN A 79 6.97 -11.39 -10.94
N LEU A 80 6.95 -11.38 -9.60
CA LEU A 80 7.96 -11.92 -8.69
C LEU A 80 7.37 -12.98 -7.76
N ARG A 81 8.22 -13.75 -7.07
CA ARG A 81 7.85 -14.75 -6.05
C ARG A 81 8.73 -14.59 -4.81
N CYS A 82 8.71 -13.38 -4.23
CA CYS A 82 9.65 -13.03 -3.16
C CYS A 82 9.52 -13.98 -1.97
N GLN A 83 10.65 -14.43 -1.40
CA GLN A 83 10.68 -15.47 -0.36
C GLN A 83 9.78 -15.17 0.85
N TYR A 84 9.72 -13.91 1.28
CA TYR A 84 8.89 -13.47 2.42
C TYR A 84 7.46 -13.08 2.02
N CYS A 85 7.09 -13.13 0.73
CA CYS A 85 5.83 -12.57 0.23
C CYS A 85 4.93 -13.62 -0.42
N MET A 86 5.49 -14.45 -1.29
CA MET A 86 4.70 -15.38 -2.11
C MET A 86 5.45 -16.72 -2.24
N PRO A 87 4.76 -17.87 -2.11
CA PRO A 87 5.35 -19.19 -2.35
C PRO A 87 5.97 -19.30 -3.75
N ALA A 88 6.90 -20.24 -3.95
CA ALA A 88 7.63 -20.35 -5.23
C ALA A 88 6.69 -20.69 -6.39
N GLU A 89 5.75 -21.58 -6.11
CA GLU A 89 4.63 -22.02 -6.92
C GLU A 89 3.58 -20.92 -7.18
N GLY A 90 3.63 -19.82 -6.43
CA GLY A 90 2.64 -18.74 -6.48
C GLY A 90 1.44 -19.00 -5.57
N VAL A 91 0.34 -18.30 -5.87
CA VAL A 91 -0.93 -18.42 -5.13
C VAL A 91 -2.06 -18.63 -6.12
N ALA A 92 -3.13 -19.28 -5.66
CA ALA A 92 -4.38 -19.37 -6.41
C ALA A 92 -4.93 -17.95 -6.64
N LEU A 93 -5.24 -17.63 -7.89
CA LEU A 93 -5.72 -16.30 -8.27
C LEU A 93 -7.24 -16.29 -8.36
N SER A 94 -7.84 -15.23 -7.85
CA SER A 94 -9.26 -14.95 -8.03
C SER A 94 -9.61 -14.78 -9.51
N PRO A 95 -10.80 -15.23 -9.95
CA PRO A 95 -11.30 -14.94 -11.29
C PRO A 95 -11.34 -13.44 -11.56
N ARG A 96 -11.17 -13.02 -12.83
CA ARG A 96 -11.15 -11.60 -13.20
C ARG A 96 -12.40 -10.84 -12.73
N ALA A 97 -13.57 -11.48 -12.77
CA ALA A 97 -14.84 -10.90 -12.33
C ALA A 97 -14.93 -10.63 -10.82
N ALA A 98 -14.02 -11.21 -10.01
CA ALA A 98 -13.94 -10.93 -8.58
C ALA A 98 -13.04 -9.73 -8.24
N LEU A 99 -12.30 -9.19 -9.22
CA LEU A 99 -11.48 -8.00 -9.04
C LEU A 99 -12.29 -6.74 -9.36
N LEU A 100 -12.08 -5.69 -8.57
CA LEU A 100 -12.73 -4.40 -8.80
C LEU A 100 -12.34 -3.81 -10.16
N SER A 101 -13.35 -3.52 -10.98
CA SER A 101 -13.23 -2.73 -12.19
C SER A 101 -12.76 -1.31 -11.86
N THR A 102 -12.28 -0.59 -12.87
CA THR A 102 -11.84 0.81 -12.68
C THR A 102 -12.98 1.71 -12.22
N ALA A 103 -14.20 1.53 -12.76
CA ALA A 103 -15.37 2.26 -12.30
C ALA A 103 -15.67 2.01 -10.81
N GLU A 104 -15.54 0.78 -10.34
CA GLU A 104 -15.76 0.45 -8.93
C GLU A 104 -14.66 1.00 -8.02
N VAL A 105 -13.39 0.96 -8.45
CA VAL A 105 -12.27 1.58 -7.72
C VAL A 105 -12.52 3.08 -7.54
N LEU A 106 -12.89 3.78 -8.61
CA LEU A 106 -13.16 5.23 -8.56
C LEU A 106 -14.40 5.53 -7.71
N ARG A 107 -15.47 4.72 -7.82
CA ARG A 107 -16.67 4.87 -6.99
C ARG A 107 -16.35 4.74 -5.51
N LEU A 108 -15.58 3.73 -5.12
CA LEU A 108 -15.16 3.55 -3.73
C LEU A 108 -14.27 4.70 -3.26
N ALA A 109 -13.33 5.15 -4.09
CA ALA A 109 -12.46 6.27 -3.76
C ALA A 109 -13.25 7.56 -3.51
N ARG A 110 -14.31 7.85 -4.28
CA ARG A 110 -15.20 9.01 -4.04
C ARG A 110 -15.91 8.93 -2.69
N VAL A 111 -16.41 7.75 -2.33
CA VAL A 111 -17.05 7.54 -1.02
C VAL A 111 -16.03 7.77 0.11
N PHE A 112 -14.81 7.27 -0.03
CA PHE A 112 -13.77 7.51 0.98
C PHE A 112 -13.34 8.98 1.04
N ALA A 113 -13.26 9.66 -0.11
CA ALA A 113 -12.93 11.08 -0.18
C ALA A 113 -13.97 11.93 0.55
N SER A 114 -15.26 11.64 0.38
CA SER A 114 -16.34 12.34 1.10
C SER A 114 -16.29 12.13 2.62
N LEU A 115 -15.57 11.11 3.09
CA LEU A 115 -15.33 10.82 4.50
C LEU A 115 -13.96 11.31 5.00
N GLY A 116 -13.29 12.16 4.22
CA GLY A 116 -12.06 12.84 4.60
C GLY A 116 -10.76 12.10 4.27
N VAL A 117 -10.80 11.07 3.43
CA VAL A 117 -9.58 10.51 2.81
C VAL A 117 -9.04 11.49 1.79
N ASP A 118 -7.76 11.83 1.92
CA ASP A 118 -7.08 12.76 1.00
C ASP A 118 -5.87 12.14 0.30
N LYS A 119 -5.47 10.92 0.68
CA LYS A 119 -4.31 10.21 0.10
C LYS A 119 -4.69 8.81 -0.33
N VAL A 120 -4.31 8.42 -1.53
CA VAL A 120 -4.49 7.06 -2.06
C VAL A 120 -3.14 6.42 -2.33
N ARG A 121 -2.97 5.15 -1.94
CA ARG A 121 -1.83 4.31 -2.36
C ARG A 121 -2.29 3.09 -3.12
N LEU A 122 -1.82 2.98 -4.34
CA LEU A 122 -2.03 1.83 -5.21
C LEU A 122 -0.99 0.76 -4.93
N THR A 123 -1.46 -0.48 -4.79
CA THR A 123 -0.66 -1.68 -4.53
C THR A 123 -1.28 -2.88 -5.25
N GLY A 124 -0.90 -4.09 -4.88
CA GLY A 124 -1.44 -5.34 -5.42
C GLY A 124 -0.59 -6.52 -4.95
N GLY A 125 -0.50 -7.54 -5.79
CA GLY A 125 0.76 -8.21 -6.05
C GLY A 125 1.71 -7.19 -6.68
N GLU A 126 1.60 -6.97 -7.99
CA GLU A 126 2.32 -5.91 -8.69
C GLU A 126 1.37 -5.02 -9.50
N PRO A 127 1.12 -3.76 -9.07
CA PRO A 127 0.14 -2.89 -9.73
C PRO A 127 0.47 -2.62 -11.20
N THR A 128 1.75 -2.58 -11.60
CA THR A 128 2.17 -2.29 -12.97
C THR A 128 1.79 -3.37 -14.01
N LEU A 129 1.28 -4.51 -13.55
CA LEU A 129 0.69 -5.55 -14.40
C LEU A 129 -0.74 -5.24 -14.83
N ARG A 130 -1.43 -4.31 -14.15
CA ARG A 130 -2.78 -3.90 -14.49
C ARG A 130 -2.74 -2.91 -15.67
N ALA A 131 -3.45 -3.24 -16.76
CA ALA A 131 -3.36 -2.52 -18.03
C ALA A 131 -3.91 -1.08 -17.95
N ASP A 132 -5.01 -0.89 -17.20
CA ASP A 132 -5.72 0.38 -17.01
C ASP A 132 -5.21 1.19 -15.81
N LEU A 133 -3.99 0.92 -15.34
CA LEU A 133 -3.43 1.59 -14.16
C LEU A 133 -3.32 3.12 -14.33
N ALA A 134 -2.93 3.60 -15.52
CA ALA A 134 -2.84 5.04 -15.78
C ALA A 134 -4.22 5.71 -15.77
N ASP A 135 -5.26 5.02 -16.23
CA ASP A 135 -6.64 5.52 -16.20
C ASP A 135 -7.16 5.61 -14.76
N ILE A 136 -6.80 4.63 -13.92
CA ILE A 136 -7.11 4.67 -12.49
C ILE A 136 -6.43 5.87 -11.82
N VAL A 137 -5.14 6.09 -12.05
CA VAL A 137 -4.41 7.23 -11.47
C VAL A 137 -5.06 8.55 -11.88
N ARG A 138 -5.34 8.73 -13.17
CA ARG A 138 -6.00 9.93 -13.70
C ARG A 138 -7.38 10.15 -13.06
N GLY A 139 -8.23 9.12 -13.07
CA GLY A 139 -9.56 9.21 -12.48
C GLY A 139 -9.54 9.46 -10.97
N LEU A 140 -8.51 8.99 -10.24
CA LEU A 140 -8.36 9.28 -8.81
C LEU A 140 -7.97 10.74 -8.56
N ASN A 141 -7.15 11.33 -9.43
CA ASN A 141 -6.76 12.74 -9.35
C ASN A 141 -7.91 13.70 -9.70
N GLU A 142 -8.93 13.22 -10.43
CA GLU A 142 -10.15 13.98 -10.74
C GLU A 142 -11.17 13.99 -9.59
N ILE A 143 -10.97 13.19 -8.53
CA ILE A 143 -11.89 13.11 -7.40
C ILE A 143 -11.61 14.27 -6.43
N GLU A 144 -12.61 15.12 -6.24
CA GLU A 144 -12.57 16.17 -5.22
C GLU A 144 -12.24 15.60 -3.83
N GLY A 145 -11.29 16.23 -3.15
CA GLY A 145 -10.79 15.79 -1.84
C GLY A 145 -9.54 14.91 -1.89
N ILE A 146 -9.29 14.18 -2.99
CA ILE A 146 -8.04 13.43 -3.15
C ILE A 146 -6.92 14.39 -3.55
N ARG A 147 -5.89 14.47 -2.72
CA ARG A 147 -4.75 15.37 -2.89
C ARG A 147 -3.51 14.71 -3.45
N SER A 148 -3.39 13.39 -3.28
CA SER A 148 -2.19 12.66 -3.70
C SER A 148 -2.50 11.20 -3.99
N VAL A 149 -2.04 10.74 -5.15
CA VAL A 149 -2.02 9.33 -5.53
C VAL A 149 -0.56 8.85 -5.56
N SER A 150 -0.28 7.79 -4.82
CA SER A 150 1.04 7.14 -4.74
C SER A 150 0.95 5.67 -5.13
N MET A 151 2.08 5.06 -5.49
CA MET A 151 2.14 3.64 -5.84
C MET A 151 3.27 2.94 -5.09
N THR A 152 3.06 1.66 -4.74
CA THR A 152 4.13 0.74 -4.34
C THR A 152 4.29 -0.35 -5.39
N THR A 153 5.50 -0.52 -5.91
CA THR A 153 5.86 -1.44 -7.00
C THR A 153 7.18 -2.14 -6.70
N ASN A 154 7.41 -3.32 -7.23
CA ASN A 154 8.73 -3.96 -7.24
C ASN A 154 9.71 -3.37 -8.26
N GLY A 155 9.26 -2.44 -9.11
CA GLY A 155 10.13 -1.69 -10.01
C GLY A 155 10.52 -2.40 -11.31
N LEU A 156 10.26 -3.70 -11.48
CA LEU A 156 10.84 -4.52 -12.56
C LEU A 156 10.47 -4.04 -13.98
N VAL A 157 9.29 -3.46 -14.14
CA VAL A 157 8.78 -2.91 -15.40
C VAL A 157 8.52 -1.40 -15.33
N LEU A 158 9.07 -0.74 -14.30
CA LEU A 158 8.78 0.65 -13.99
C LEU A 158 9.18 1.58 -15.13
N THR A 159 10.33 1.34 -15.77
CA THR A 159 10.81 2.15 -16.91
C THR A 159 9.78 2.27 -18.03
N ARG A 160 9.03 1.20 -18.31
CA ARG A 160 8.00 1.17 -19.37
C ARG A 160 6.69 1.84 -18.96
N ARG A 161 6.36 1.82 -17.66
CA ARG A 161 5.06 2.28 -17.15
C ARG A 161 5.09 3.72 -16.64
N LEU A 162 6.21 4.13 -16.05
CA LEU A 162 6.31 5.38 -15.32
C LEU A 162 5.98 6.63 -16.14
N PRO A 163 6.38 6.79 -17.42
CA PRO A 163 6.03 7.98 -18.20
C PRO A 163 4.52 8.19 -18.35
N ALA A 164 3.75 7.12 -18.55
CA ALA A 164 2.29 7.21 -18.63
C ALA A 164 1.66 7.52 -17.26
N LEU A 165 2.22 6.96 -16.18
CA LEU A 165 1.76 7.23 -14.81
C LEU A 165 2.05 8.66 -14.36
N GLN A 166 3.21 9.21 -14.74
CA GLN A 166 3.56 10.61 -14.48
C GLN A 166 2.59 11.55 -15.18
N ARG A 167 2.30 11.32 -16.47
CA ARG A 167 1.28 12.10 -17.22
C ARG A 167 -0.12 11.99 -16.62
N ALA A 168 -0.45 10.85 -16.01
CA ALA A 168 -1.72 10.66 -15.30
C ALA A 168 -1.75 11.37 -13.93
N GLY A 169 -0.64 11.95 -13.47
CA GLY A 169 -0.53 12.66 -12.19
C GLY A 169 -0.15 11.77 -11.01
N LEU A 170 0.57 10.65 -11.22
CA LEU A 170 1.10 9.87 -10.11
C LEU A 170 2.12 10.73 -9.34
N ALA A 171 1.84 11.01 -8.07
CA ALA A 171 2.60 11.96 -7.26
C ALA A 171 3.84 11.36 -6.58
N ALA A 172 3.81 10.07 -6.24
CA ALA A 172 4.94 9.42 -5.55
C ALA A 172 5.05 7.93 -5.86
N VAL A 173 6.30 7.45 -5.94
CA VAL A 173 6.63 6.03 -6.15
C VAL A 173 7.40 5.49 -4.96
N ASN A 174 7.01 4.30 -4.51
CA ASN A 174 7.73 3.52 -3.51
C ASN A 174 8.17 2.22 -4.19
N VAL A 175 9.47 1.99 -4.30
CA VAL A 175 10.04 0.80 -4.92
C VAL A 175 10.42 -0.19 -3.81
N SER A 176 9.88 -1.40 -3.86
CA SER A 176 10.35 -2.49 -3.01
C SER A 176 11.65 -3.07 -3.57
N LEU A 177 12.74 -2.97 -2.81
CA LEU A 177 14.05 -3.45 -3.21
C LEU A 177 14.82 -3.95 -1.98
N ASP A 178 15.03 -5.26 -1.90
CA ASP A 178 15.59 -5.89 -0.70
C ASP A 178 17.10 -6.16 -0.78
N SER A 179 17.75 -5.87 -1.90
CA SER A 179 19.18 -6.12 -2.10
C SER A 179 19.72 -5.30 -3.26
N LEU A 180 20.89 -4.70 -3.10
CA LEU A 180 21.70 -4.06 -4.13
C LEU A 180 22.69 -5.06 -4.78
N ARG A 181 22.80 -6.29 -4.25
CA ARG A 181 23.58 -7.37 -4.86
C ARG A 181 22.72 -8.21 -5.84
N PRO A 182 23.16 -8.44 -7.10
CA PRO A 182 22.35 -9.14 -8.11
C PRO A 182 21.94 -10.57 -7.72
N ASP A 183 22.87 -11.36 -7.18
CA ASP A 183 22.64 -12.75 -6.77
C ASP A 183 21.61 -12.82 -5.64
N ARG A 184 21.72 -11.92 -4.67
CA ARG A 184 20.83 -11.87 -3.51
C ARG A 184 19.46 -11.29 -3.86
N TYR A 185 19.39 -10.30 -4.75
CA TYR A 185 18.14 -9.86 -5.35
C TYR A 185 17.43 -11.02 -6.04
N GLU A 186 18.13 -11.79 -6.87
CA GLU A 186 17.55 -12.92 -7.58
C GLU A 186 17.10 -14.03 -6.62
N ARG A 187 17.90 -14.35 -5.60
CA ARG A 187 17.48 -15.28 -4.53
C ARG A 187 16.21 -14.79 -3.84
N MET A 188 16.13 -13.50 -3.48
CA MET A 188 14.97 -12.95 -2.81
C MET A 188 13.74 -13.01 -3.70
N ALA A 189 13.82 -12.43 -4.91
CA ALA A 189 12.71 -12.24 -5.84
C ALA A 189 12.33 -13.51 -6.64
N ARG A 190 13.22 -14.51 -6.65
CA ARG A 190 13.21 -15.72 -7.50
C ARG A 190 13.16 -15.40 -9.00
N ARG A 191 13.78 -14.28 -9.39
CA ARG A 191 13.86 -13.80 -10.76
C ARG A 191 14.95 -12.74 -10.89
N PRO A 192 15.79 -12.77 -11.95
CA PRO A 192 16.79 -11.73 -12.17
C PRO A 192 16.12 -10.42 -12.60
N GLY A 193 16.77 -9.28 -12.33
CA GLY A 193 16.27 -8.00 -12.82
C GLY A 193 16.66 -6.76 -12.02
N LEU A 194 17.61 -6.87 -11.09
CA LEU A 194 18.08 -5.74 -10.30
C LEU A 194 18.41 -4.51 -11.16
N SER A 195 19.17 -4.67 -12.25
CA SER A 195 19.52 -3.57 -13.16
C SER A 195 18.30 -2.84 -13.74
N ARG A 196 17.20 -3.56 -13.99
CA ARG A 196 15.94 -2.95 -14.47
C ARG A 196 15.23 -2.18 -13.37
N VAL A 197 15.29 -2.66 -12.13
CA VAL A 197 14.73 -1.97 -10.97
C VAL A 197 15.50 -0.66 -10.72
N LEU A 198 16.84 -0.72 -10.71
CA LEU A 198 17.69 0.45 -10.53
C LEU A 198 17.48 1.48 -11.65
N ALA A 199 17.42 1.04 -12.91
CA ALA A 199 17.06 1.92 -14.03
C ALA A 199 15.67 2.55 -13.88
N GLY A 200 14.72 1.84 -13.26
CA GLY A 200 13.40 2.37 -12.93
C GLY A 200 13.45 3.46 -11.84
N VAL A 201 14.31 3.30 -10.84
CA VAL A 201 14.58 4.31 -9.81
C VAL A 201 15.23 5.54 -10.45
N ASP A 202 16.23 5.34 -11.30
CA ASP A 202 16.90 6.45 -11.99
C ASP A 202 15.95 7.22 -12.90
N LEU A 203 15.09 6.53 -13.65
CA LEU A 203 14.06 7.19 -14.45
C LEU A 203 13.09 7.98 -13.56
N ALA A 204 12.70 7.46 -12.40
CA ALA A 204 11.85 8.20 -11.48
C ALA A 204 12.53 9.49 -10.99
N LEU A 205 13.82 9.44 -10.67
CA LEU A 205 14.58 10.64 -10.33
C LEU A 205 14.65 11.62 -11.51
N GLN A 206 14.88 11.15 -12.74
CA GLN A 206 14.91 12.00 -13.94
C GLN A 206 13.56 12.66 -14.23
N LEU A 207 12.46 11.97 -13.92
CA LEU A 207 11.10 12.48 -14.05
C LEU A 207 10.66 13.38 -12.87
N GLY A 208 11.58 13.75 -11.98
CA GLY A 208 11.31 14.71 -10.91
C GLY A 208 10.60 14.14 -9.69
N TYR A 209 10.55 12.82 -9.51
CA TYR A 209 10.05 12.23 -8.27
C TYR A 209 11.05 12.49 -7.13
N ARG A 210 10.66 13.34 -6.18
CA ARG A 210 11.47 13.75 -5.03
C ARG A 210 10.70 13.61 -3.70
N PRO A 211 11.13 12.76 -2.76
CA PRO A 211 12.09 11.66 -2.93
C PRO A 211 11.44 10.45 -3.61
N VAL A 212 12.26 9.62 -4.26
CA VAL A 212 11.89 8.22 -4.57
C VAL A 212 12.09 7.38 -3.31
N LYS A 213 11.05 6.67 -2.87
CA LYS A 213 11.13 5.85 -1.65
C LYS A 213 11.54 4.43 -2.00
N ILE A 214 12.51 3.89 -1.29
CA ILE A 214 12.89 2.48 -1.36
C ILE A 214 12.48 1.80 -0.06
N ASN A 215 11.75 0.71 -0.16
CA ASN A 215 11.36 -0.12 0.98
C ASN A 215 12.16 -1.42 0.93
N THR A 216 12.87 -1.71 2.02
CA THR A 216 13.76 -2.87 2.14
C THR A 216 13.34 -3.65 3.38
N VAL A 217 12.82 -4.86 3.21
CA VAL A 217 12.55 -5.75 4.34
C VAL A 217 13.88 -6.34 4.81
N LEU A 218 14.32 -5.97 6.01
CA LEU A 218 15.57 -6.48 6.58
C LEU A 218 15.36 -7.86 7.18
N MET A 219 16.22 -8.79 6.79
CA MET A 219 16.24 -10.18 7.22
C MET A 219 17.65 -10.56 7.66
N ARG A 220 17.77 -11.01 8.90
CA ARG A 220 19.04 -11.45 9.50
C ARG A 220 19.63 -12.61 8.72
N GLY A 221 20.95 -12.55 8.50
CA GLY A 221 21.71 -13.55 7.75
C GLY A 221 21.40 -13.55 6.26
N PHE A 222 20.67 -12.56 5.74
CA PHE A 222 20.33 -12.47 4.34
C PHE A 222 20.76 -11.14 3.72
N ASN A 223 20.22 -10.01 4.17
CA ASN A 223 20.51 -8.66 3.63
C ASN A 223 20.82 -7.63 4.73
N ASP A 224 20.98 -8.06 5.97
CA ASP A 224 21.26 -7.18 7.11
C ASP A 224 22.69 -6.61 7.13
N ASP A 225 23.57 -7.14 6.27
CA ASP A 225 24.89 -6.60 5.94
C ASP A 225 24.86 -5.48 4.88
N GLU A 226 23.75 -5.28 4.16
CA GLU A 226 23.61 -4.24 3.12
C GLU A 226 23.08 -2.90 3.67
N ILE A 227 22.89 -2.75 4.98
CA ILE A 227 22.36 -1.50 5.57
C ILE A 227 23.21 -0.30 5.15
N LEU A 228 24.54 -0.42 5.23
CA LEU A 228 25.45 0.65 4.83
C LEU A 228 25.52 0.82 3.32
N ASP A 229 25.42 -0.27 2.54
CA ASP A 229 25.34 -0.21 1.08
C ASP A 229 24.13 0.61 0.62
N PHE A 230 22.97 0.44 1.27
CA PHE A 230 21.78 1.24 1.03
C PHE A 230 21.90 2.69 1.50
N VAL A 231 22.56 2.96 2.63
CA VAL A 231 22.83 4.33 3.10
C VAL A 231 23.71 5.05 2.07
N GLU A 232 24.77 4.38 1.61
CA GLU A 232 25.68 4.90 0.59
C GLU A 232 24.94 5.18 -0.73
N TYR A 233 24.02 4.30 -1.13
CA TYR A 233 23.19 4.47 -2.33
C TYR A 233 22.32 5.75 -2.32
N THR A 234 22.13 6.37 -1.15
CA THR A 234 21.40 7.65 -0.98
C THR A 234 22.28 8.89 -0.95
N ARG A 235 23.62 8.76 -0.85
CA ARG A 235 24.55 9.87 -0.56
C ARG A 235 24.29 11.13 -1.40
N ASP A 236 24.22 10.96 -2.72
CA ASP A 236 24.06 12.07 -3.68
C ASP A 236 22.73 11.99 -4.45
N ARG A 237 21.74 11.27 -3.89
CA ARG A 237 20.50 10.92 -4.60
C ARG A 237 19.30 11.24 -3.74
N GLU A 238 18.28 11.85 -4.34
CA GLU A 238 17.02 12.19 -3.65
C GLU A 238 16.13 10.95 -3.45
N ILE A 239 16.67 10.01 -2.68
CA ILE A 239 16.09 8.73 -2.32
C ILE A 239 15.98 8.66 -0.80
N GLU A 240 14.85 8.12 -0.37
CA GLU A 240 14.60 7.76 1.02
C GLU A 240 14.55 6.24 1.13
N VAL A 241 15.50 5.62 1.82
CA VAL A 241 15.45 4.18 2.13
C VAL A 241 14.74 3.97 3.46
N ARG A 242 13.82 3.02 3.49
CA ARG A 242 13.07 2.59 4.68
C ARG A 242 13.36 1.13 4.93
N PHE A 243 14.04 0.87 6.04
CA PHE A 243 14.23 -0.47 6.53
C PHE A 243 12.99 -0.91 7.29
N ILE A 244 12.39 -2.01 6.85
CA ILE A 244 11.14 -2.54 7.39
C ILE A 244 11.47 -3.84 8.11
N GLU A 245 10.99 -3.96 9.34
CA GLU A 245 11.09 -5.21 10.09
C GLU A 245 10.37 -6.31 9.32
N PHE A 246 11.02 -7.47 9.17
CA PHE A 246 10.30 -8.68 8.80
C PHE A 246 9.17 -8.86 9.82
N MET A 247 7.94 -9.12 9.38
CA MET A 247 6.77 -9.28 10.26
C MET A 247 6.04 -10.59 9.98
N PRO A 248 5.38 -11.20 10.97
CA PRO A 248 4.65 -12.45 10.78
C PRO A 248 3.36 -12.22 9.97
N PHE A 249 3.13 -13.07 8.96
CA PHE A 249 1.81 -13.28 8.38
C PHE A 249 1.68 -14.70 7.80
N SER A 250 0.45 -15.18 7.64
CA SER A 250 0.20 -16.56 7.19
C SER A 250 0.91 -16.85 5.86
N GLY A 251 1.67 -17.93 5.81
CA GLY A 251 2.34 -18.41 4.59
C GLY A 251 3.65 -17.72 4.22
N ASN A 252 4.21 -16.85 5.07
CA ASN A 252 5.43 -16.09 4.76
C ASN A 252 6.74 -16.71 5.30
N GLY A 253 6.67 -17.88 5.93
CA GLY A 253 7.83 -18.55 6.54
C GLY A 253 8.48 -17.73 7.67
N TRP A 254 7.65 -17.04 8.47
CA TRP A 254 8.09 -16.27 9.64
C TRP A 254 8.97 -17.09 10.58
N ASP A 255 10.06 -16.47 11.01
CA ASP A 255 10.99 -16.98 12.00
C ASP A 255 11.57 -15.77 12.75
N ASP A 256 11.33 -15.71 14.06
CA ASP A 256 11.78 -14.61 14.92
C ASP A 256 13.30 -14.41 14.86
N SER A 257 14.06 -15.49 14.63
CA SER A 257 15.53 -15.41 14.51
C SER A 257 15.98 -14.59 13.30
N ARG A 258 15.12 -14.50 12.27
CA ARG A 258 15.38 -13.75 11.04
C ARG A 258 15.02 -12.27 11.15
N MET A 259 14.36 -11.85 12.22
CA MET A 259 14.00 -10.45 12.43
C MET A 259 15.22 -9.62 12.85
N VAL A 260 15.39 -8.45 12.23
CA VAL A 260 16.31 -7.41 12.70
C VAL A 260 15.48 -6.28 13.32
N PRO A 261 15.49 -6.11 14.65
CA PRO A 261 14.75 -5.05 15.30
C PRO A 261 15.21 -3.66 14.85
N GLN A 262 14.30 -2.70 14.84
CA GLN A 262 14.54 -1.30 14.51
C GLN A 262 15.78 -0.73 15.23
N ARG A 263 15.87 -0.93 16.55
CA ARG A 263 17.01 -0.50 17.38
C ARG A 263 18.35 -1.12 16.95
N GLU A 264 18.34 -2.33 16.41
CA GLU A 264 19.55 -2.98 15.93
C GLU A 264 19.96 -2.41 14.57
N ALA A 265 19.02 -2.26 13.65
CA ALA A 265 19.27 -1.64 12.35
C ALA A 265 19.80 -0.19 12.51
N ALA A 266 19.23 0.59 13.43
CA ALA A 266 19.69 1.93 13.75
C ALA A 266 21.12 1.97 14.33
N ARG A 267 21.50 1.00 15.17
CA ARG A 267 22.88 0.88 15.70
C ARG A 267 23.88 0.54 14.60
N ARG A 268 23.54 -0.38 13.69
CA ARG A 268 24.40 -0.75 12.56
C ARG A 268 24.64 0.44 11.62
N ARG A 269 23.62 1.30 11.42
CA ARG A 269 23.79 2.57 10.71
C ARG A 269 24.77 3.52 11.42
N GLY A 270 24.69 3.61 12.75
CA GLY A 270 25.53 4.51 13.56
C GLY A 270 27.01 4.13 13.59
N GLN A 271 27.43 3.00 13.02
CA GLN A 271 28.83 2.59 12.89
C GLN A 271 29.63 3.42 11.87
N LEU A 272 29.00 4.40 11.21
CA LEU A 272 29.68 5.41 10.38
C LEU A 272 30.35 6.54 11.20
N ASP A 273 30.06 6.67 12.50
CA ASP A 273 30.49 7.82 13.30
C ASP A 273 31.58 7.48 14.34
N ALA A 274 32.77 7.11 13.85
CA ALA A 274 34.02 7.31 14.59
C ALA A 274 34.85 8.49 14.04
N GLY A 275 34.26 9.35 13.19
CA GLY A 275 34.96 10.52 12.64
C GLY A 275 34.14 11.52 11.82
N GLU A 276 32.99 11.17 11.25
CA GLU A 276 32.18 12.10 10.45
C GLU A 276 30.68 11.85 10.67
N THR A 277 30.00 12.74 11.39
CA THR A 277 28.57 12.65 11.66
C THR A 277 27.75 12.89 10.38
N TYR A 278 27.54 11.84 9.58
CA TYR A 278 26.58 11.88 8.48
C TYR A 278 25.17 11.61 9.03
N VAL A 279 24.36 12.66 9.13
CA VAL A 279 22.92 12.55 9.38
C VAL A 279 22.20 12.71 8.04
N PRO A 280 21.91 11.63 7.30
CA PRO A 280 21.15 11.75 6.05
C PRO A 280 19.78 12.36 6.35
N THR A 281 19.50 13.52 5.76
CA THR A 281 18.23 14.27 5.88
C THR A 281 17.02 13.49 5.36
N ASN A 282 17.25 12.35 4.69
CA ASN A 282 16.25 11.66 3.89
C ASN A 282 15.85 10.28 4.45
N LEU A 283 16.24 9.90 5.67
CA LEU A 283 15.80 8.65 6.31
C LEU A 283 14.66 8.94 7.30
N THR A 284 13.42 8.98 6.83
CA THR A 284 12.34 9.52 7.67
C THR A 284 11.73 8.50 8.63
N HIS A 285 11.86 7.19 8.44
CA HIS A 285 11.30 6.21 9.37
C HIS A 285 12.07 4.89 9.42
N PHE A 286 12.43 4.46 10.63
CA PHE A 286 12.49 3.05 10.99
C PHE A 286 11.23 2.70 11.80
#